data_AF-A0AAJ1QHV0-F1
#
_entry.id   AF-A0AAJ1QHV0-F1
#
_cell.length_a   1.000
_cell.length_b   1.000
_cell.length_c   1.000
_cell.angle_alpha   90.00
_cell.angle_beta   90.00
_cell.angle_gamma   90.00
#
_symmetry.space_group_name_H-M   'P 1'
#
loop_
_entity.id
_entity.type
_entity.pdbx_description
1 polymer ?
#
loop_
_entity_poly.entity_id
_entity_poly.type
_entity_poly.pdbx_seq_one_letter_code
_entity_poly.pdbx_strand_id
1 'polypeptide(L)' 'MTTQEIYIVEPSTSEEAKALKAFAKALKMKITKQNNSSNIKDEISQAVNELNLIKDGKLKGISTKELLNEL' A
#
# COMPACT_ATOMS: atom_id res chain seq x y z
N MET A 1 -30.40 -8.82 5.45
CA MET A 1 -29.12 -8.18 5.10
C MET A 1 -28.89 -8.42 3.62
N THR A 2 -28.75 -7.37 2.82
CA THR A 2 -28.50 -7.49 1.38
C THR A 2 -26.99 -7.62 1.16
N THR A 3 -26.55 -8.75 0.62
CA THR A 3 -25.15 -9.00 0.24
C THR A 3 -24.75 -8.04 -0.87
N GLN A 4 -23.74 -7.21 -0.65
CA GLN A 4 -23.16 -6.37 -1.69
C GLN A 4 -22.06 -7.16 -2.38
N GLU A 5 -22.22 -7.46 -3.67
CA GLU A 5 -21.20 -8.12 -4.47
C GLU A 5 -20.09 -7.11 -4.82
N ILE A 6 -18.89 -7.33 -4.26
CA ILE A 6 -17.71 -6.48 -4.46
C ILE A 6 -16.78 -7.21 -5.43
N TYR A 7 -16.48 -6.58 -6.57
CA TYR A 7 -15.55 -7.09 -7.57
C TYR A 7 -14.23 -6.32 -7.49
N ILE A 8 -13.13 -7.03 -7.24
CA ILE A 8 -11.77 -6.48 -7.21
C ILE A 8 -11.09 -6.85 -8.53
N VAL A 9 -10.53 -5.85 -9.21
CA VAL A 9 -9.88 -6.01 -10.51
C VAL A 9 -8.55 -5.26 -10.50
N GLU A 10 -7.49 -5.94 -10.93
CA GLU A 10 -6.13 -5.40 -10.98
C GLU A 10 -5.70 -5.24 -12.45
N PRO A 11 -5.95 -4.08 -13.08
CA PRO A 11 -5.53 -3.85 -14.46
C PRO A 11 -4.00 -3.79 -14.54
N SER A 12 -3.43 -4.50 -15.51
CA SER A 12 -1.97 -4.56 -15.71
C SER A 12 -1.47 -3.38 -16.54
N THR A 13 -2.33 -2.79 -17.37
CA THR A 13 -1.98 -1.65 -18.23
C THR A 13 -2.86 -0.42 -17.96
N SER A 14 -2.32 0.77 -18.28
CA SER A 14 -3.03 2.04 -18.13
C SER A 14 -4.28 2.13 -19.03
N GLU A 15 -4.24 1.47 -20.18
CA GLU A 15 -5.35 1.42 -21.13
C GLU A 15 -6.50 0.54 -20.62
N GLU A 16 -6.20 -0.63 -20.05
CA GLU A 16 -7.18 -1.47 -19.37
C GLU A 16 -7.87 -0.75 -18.22
N ALA A 17 -7.10 -0.01 -17.40
CA ALA A 17 -7.66 0.77 -16.29
C ALA A 17 -8.64 1.86 -16.77
N LYS A 18 -8.33 2.52 -17.90
CA LYS A 18 -9.21 3.52 -18.52
C LYS A 18 -10.47 2.87 -19.09
N ALA A 19 -10.34 1.74 -19.78
CA ALA A 19 -11.47 0.99 -20.33
C ALA A 19 -12.41 0.50 -19.21
N LEU A 20 -11.85 -0.08 -18.15
CA LEU A 20 -12.62 -0.56 -17.00
C LEU A 20 -13.33 0.60 -16.28
N LYS A 21 -12.66 1.75 -16.13
CA LYS A 21 -13.26 2.96 -15.55
C LYS A 21 -14.42 3.49 -16.40
N ALA A 22 -14.28 3.49 -17.73
CA ALA A 22 -15.33 3.92 -18.65
C ALA A 22 -16.54 2.97 -18.60
N PHE A 23 -16.28 1.66 -18.57
CA PHE A 23 -17.30 0.62 -18.48
C PHE A 23 -18.09 0.70 -17.17
N ALA A 24 -17.41 0.76 -16.03
CA ALA A 24 -18.06 0.88 -14.73
C ALA A 24 -18.83 2.22 -14.59
N LYS A 25 -18.36 3.30 -15.22
CA LYS A 25 -19.11 4.57 -15.30
C LYS A 25 -20.39 4.44 -16.14
N ALA A 26 -20.35 3.73 -17.26
CA ALA A 26 -21.52 3.48 -18.10
C ALA A 26 -22.59 2.65 -17.36
N LEU A 27 -22.15 1.69 -16.55
CA LEU A 27 -23.03 0.86 -15.71
C LEU A 27 -23.47 1.52 -14.39
N LYS A 28 -23.10 2.80 -14.16
CA LYS A 28 -23.37 3.54 -12.91
C LYS A 28 -22.89 2.81 -11.64
N MET A 29 -21.83 2.02 -11.76
CA MET A 29 -21.23 1.31 -10.63
C MET A 29 -20.37 2.26 -9.80
N LYS A 30 -20.37 2.08 -8.47
CA LYS A 30 -19.50 2.83 -7.57
C LYS A 30 -18.10 2.25 -7.62
N ILE A 31 -17.13 3.03 -8.13
CA ILE A 31 -15.73 2.62 -8.21
C ILE A 31 -14.96 3.25 -7.05
N THR A 32 -14.31 2.45 -6.23
CA THR A 32 -13.35 2.89 -5.22
C THR A 32 -11.95 2.54 -5.67
N LYS A 33 -11.10 3.54 -5.90
CA LYS A 33 -9.69 3.33 -6.21
C LYS A 33 -8.92 3.18 -4.90
N GLN A 34 -8.42 1.99 -4.61
CA GLN A 34 -7.45 1.79 -3.54
C GLN A 34 -6.07 2.11 -4.10
N ASN A 35 -5.53 3.27 -3.75
CA ASN A 35 -4.11 3.55 -3.96
C ASN A 35 -3.35 2.90 -2.81
N ASN A 36 -2.87 1.67 -2.98
CA ASN A 36 -1.82 1.14 -2.12
C ASN A 36 -0.50 1.79 -2.55
N SER A 37 -0.32 3.06 -2.18
CA SER A 37 0.99 3.71 -2.24
C SER A 37 1.75 3.45 -0.94
N SER A 38 1.83 2.20 -0.50
CA SER A 38 2.94 1.77 0.36
C SER A 38 4.14 1.67 -0.58
N ASN A 39 4.90 2.76 -0.67
CA ASN A 39 6.08 2.79 -1.51
C ASN A 39 7.12 1.96 -0.76
N ILE A 40 7.06 0.63 -0.91
CA ILE A 40 7.90 -0.36 -0.20
C ILE A 40 9.39 0.02 -0.30
N LYS A 41 9.79 0.67 -1.40
CA LYS A 41 11.13 1.23 -1.57
C LYS A 41 11.47 2.32 -0.56
N ASP A 42 10.54 3.22 -0.27
CA ASP A 42 10.72 4.29 0.70
C ASP A 42 10.76 3.73 2.12
N GLU A 43 9.93 2.73 2.43
CA GLU A 43 9.92 2.01 3.71
C GLU A 43 11.24 1.25 3.93
N ILE A 44 11.74 0.53 2.92
CA ILE A 44 13.05 -0.14 2.99
C ILE A 44 14.18 0.87 3.12
N SER A 45 14.12 1.99 2.39
CA SER A 45 15.12 3.05 2.47
C SER A 45 15.18 3.69 3.87
N GLN A 46 14.01 3.94 4.47
CA GLN A 46 13.91 4.43 5.85
C GLN A 46 14.48 3.42 6.84
N ALA A 47 14.12 2.14 6.74
CA ALA A 47 14.63 1.09 7.62
C ALA A 47 16.17 0.94 7.55
N VAL A 48 16.76 1.05 6.34
CA VAL A 48 18.22 1.02 6.16
C VAL A 48 18.89 2.26 6.78
N ASN A 49 18.29 3.44 6.62
CA ASN A 49 18.80 4.66 7.22
C ASN A 49 18.76 4.61 8.75
N GLU A 50 17.67 4.11 9.33
CA GLU A 50 17.54 3.93 10.78
C GLU A 50 18.57 2.93 11.31
N LEU A 51 18.79 1.81 10.63
CA LEU A 51 19.82 0.83 10.99
C LEU A 51 21.23 1.46 11.01
N ASN A 52 21.54 2.28 10.01
CA ASN A 52 22.83 2.98 9.95
C ASN A 52 22.98 3.99 11.10
N LEU A 53 21.91 4.72 11.47
CA LEU A 53 21.95 5.68 12.57
C LEU A 53 22.06 5.01 13.95
N ILE A 54 21.50 3.81 14.11
CA ILE A 54 21.70 2.96 15.30
C ILE A 54 23.15 2.47 15.36
N LYS A 55 23.70 2.01 14.23
CA LYS A 55 25.10 1.55 14.12
C LYS A 55 26.10 2.67 14.43
N ASP A 56 25.80 3.90 14.00
CA ASP A 56 26.61 5.09 14.26
C ASP A 56 26.43 5.65 15.69
N GLY A 57 25.57 5.04 16.52
CA GLY A 57 25.32 5.45 17.91
C GLY A 57 24.54 6.76 18.05
N LYS A 58 23.98 7.29 16.96
CA LYS A 58 23.18 8.54 16.94
C LYS A 58 21.73 8.31 17.37
N LEU A 59 21.23 7.09 17.22
CA LEU A 59 19.90 6.66 17.62
C LEU A 59 19.99 5.50 18.62
N LYS A 60 19.14 5.54 19.66
CA LYS A 60 19.01 4.41 20.60
C LYS A 60 18.31 3.27 19.86
N GLY A 61 19.01 2.16 19.67
CA GLY A 61 18.37 0.94 19.15
C GLY A 61 17.32 0.44 20.14
N ILE A 62 16.12 0.14 19.63
CA ILE A 62 15.11 -0.63 20.37
C ILE A 62 15.26 -2.11 20.04
N SER A 63 14.82 -2.99 20.93
CA SER A 63 14.92 -4.43 20.67
C SER A 63 13.99 -4.81 19.50
N THR A 64 14.42 -5.76 18.66
CA THR A 64 13.59 -6.29 17.56
C THR A 64 12.26 -6.86 18.06
N LYS A 65 12.25 -7.30 19.32
CA LYS A 65 11.07 -7.84 20.00
C LYS A 65 10.05 -6.76 20.36
N GLU A 66 10.49 -5.56 20.73
CA GLU A 66 9.60 -4.42 20.97
C GLU A 66 9.04 -3.87 19.66
N LEU A 67 9.86 -3.77 18.60
CA LEU A 67 9.41 -3.31 17.29
C LEU A 67 8.34 -4.22 16.67
N LEU A 68 8.49 -5.55 16.80
CA LEU A 68 7.49 -6.51 16.33
C LEU A 68 6.17 -6.50 17.12
N ASN A 69 6.15 -5.93 18.33
CA ASN A 69 4.95 -5.81 19.14
C ASN A 69 4.17 -4.50 18.89
N GLU A 70 4.76 -3.53 18.20
CA GLU A 70 4.12 -2.25 17.86
C GLU A 70 3.42 -2.25 16.48
N LEU A 71 3.74 -3.21 15.60
CA LEU A 71 3.04 -3.44 14.32
C LEU A 71 1.80 -4.33 14.50
#